data_AF-A0A7J3KFA1-F1
#
_entry.id   AF-A0A7J3KFA1-F1
#
_cell.length_a   1.000
_cell.length_b   1.000
_cell.length_c   1.000
_cell.angle_alpha   90.00
_cell.angle_beta   90.00
_cell.angle_gamma   90.00
#
_symmetry.space_group_name_H-M   'P 1'
#
loop_
_entity.id
_entity.type
_entity.pdbx_description
1 polymer ?
#
loop_
_entity_poly.entity_id
_entity_poly.type
_entity_poly.pdbx_seq_one_letter_code
_entity_poly.pdbx_strand_id
1 'polypeptide(L)' 'MKVVQVRMPEKVIEEIDKLVKRKVYSTRSDVIREATRKFISSSYVRNFKRS' A
#
# COMPACT_ATOMS: atom_id res chain seq x y z
N MET A 1 -14.84 7.35 2.01
CA MET A 1 -13.95 6.17 1.90
C MET A 1 -14.80 4.94 1.73
N LYS A 2 -14.41 3.99 0.85
CA LYS A 2 -15.06 2.68 0.75
C LYS A 2 -14.16 1.64 1.42
N VAL A 3 -14.74 0.77 2.25
CA VAL A 3 -14.00 -0.32 2.90
C VAL A 3 -13.87 -1.48 1.93
N VAL A 4 -12.67 -2.04 1.82
CA VAL A 4 -12.38 -3.22 1.02
C VAL A 4 -11.72 -4.25 1.93
N GLN A 5 -12.22 -5.48 1.90
CA GLN A 5 -11.62 -6.61 2.60
C GLN A 5 -10.74 -7.39 1.62
N VAL A 6 -9.51 -7.69 2.02
CA VAL A 6 -8.54 -8.43 1.21
C VAL A 6 -7.94 -9.58 2.01
N ARG A 7 -7.59 -10.67 1.32
CA ARG A 7 -6.78 -11.75 1.87
C ARG A 7 -5.34 -11.54 1.43
N MET A 8 -4.40 -11.67 2.35
CA MET A 8 -2.98 -11.47 2.10
C MET A 8 -2.16 -12.54 2.83
N PRO A 9 -0.97 -12.90 2.32
CA PRO A 9 -0.07 -13.79 3.04
C PRO A 9 0.31 -13.21 4.40
N GLU A 10 0.34 -14.03 5.44
CA GLU A 10 0.63 -13.63 6.82
C GLU A 10 1.94 -12.87 6.93
N LYS A 11 2.98 -13.36 6.27
CA LYS A 11 4.30 -12.73 6.24
C LYS A 11 4.28 -11.27 5.75
N VAL A 12 3.38 -10.94 4.83
CA VAL A 12 3.23 -9.55 4.35
C VAL A 12 2.55 -8.69 5.40
N ILE A 13 1.53 -9.23 6.08
CA ILE A 13 0.87 -8.54 7.19
C ILE A 13 1.86 -8.26 8.32
N GLU A 14 2.74 -9.22 8.64
CA GLU A 14 3.78 -9.04 9.66
C GLU A 14 4.76 -7.90 9.31
N GLU A 15 5.18 -7.79 8.05
CA GLU A 15 6.04 -6.68 7.61
C GLU A 15 5.31 -5.34 7.70
N ILE A 16 4.02 -5.29 7.33
CA ILE A 16 3.19 -4.08 7.50
C ILE A 16 3.09 -3.71 8.99
N ASP A 17 2.91 -4.70 9.87
CA ASP A 17 2.85 -4.48 11.32
C ASP A 17 4.13 -3.90 11.89
N LYS A 18 5.30 -4.34 11.40
CA LYS A 18 6.59 -3.77 11.81
C LYS A 18 6.65 -2.27 11.50
N LEU A 19 6.11 -1.82 10.36
CA LEU A 19 6.09 -0.40 9.98
C LEU A 19 5.19 0.43 10.90
N VAL A 20 4.04 -0.11 11.28
CA VAL A 20 3.13 0.54 12.24
C VAL A 20 3.73 0.57 13.64
N LYS A 21 4.31 -0.54 14.11
CA LYS A 21 4.99 -0.63 15.42
C LYS A 21 6.15 0.37 15.55
N ARG A 22 6.87 0.60 14.46
CA ARG A 22 7.96 1.61 14.38
C ARG A 22 7.46 3.04 14.28
N LYS A 23 6.14 3.27 14.32
CA LYS A 23 5.48 4.58 14.17
C LYS A 23 5.79 5.30 12.86
N VAL A 24 6.22 4.57 11.82
CA VAL A 24 6.40 5.12 10.47
C VAL A 24 5.04 5.45 9.85
N TYR A 25 4.03 4.63 10.15
CA TYR A 25 2.63 4.85 9.77
C TYR A 25 1.73 4.66 10.99
N SER A 26 0.60 5.37 11.02
CA SER A 26 -0.36 5.31 12.12
C SER A 26 -1.19 4.02 12.11
N THR A 27 -1.52 3.50 10.92
CA THR A 27 -2.33 2.29 10.76
C THR A 27 -1.88 1.44 9.57
N ARG A 28 -2.28 0.16 9.55
CA ARG A 28 -2.09 -0.73 8.38
C ARG A 28 -2.70 -0.14 7.12
N SER A 29 -3.88 0.48 7.25
CA SER A 29 -4.59 1.12 6.14
C SER A 29 -3.80 2.27 5.52
N ASP A 30 -2.99 2.99 6.31
CA ASP A 30 -2.15 4.06 5.79
C ASP A 30 -0.99 3.51 4.96
N VAL A 31 -0.34 2.45 5.45
CA VAL A 31 0.72 1.73 4.71
C VAL A 31 0.18 1.26 3.36
N ILE A 32 -0.95 0.52 3.39
CA ILE A 32 -1.55 -0.07 2.19
C ILE A 32 -1.99 1.02 1.20
N ARG A 33 -2.61 2.10 1.70
CA ARG A 33 -3.08 3.22 0.86
C ARG A 33 -1.91 3.93 0.18
N GLU A 34 -0.83 4.19 0.91
CA GLU A 34 0.34 4.88 0.36
C GLU A 34 1.09 4.00 -0.63
N ALA A 35 1.31 2.72 -0.31
CA ALA A 35 1.92 1.74 -1.21
C ALA A 35 1.09 1.59 -2.50
N THR A 36 -0.23 1.45 -2.38
CA THR A 36 -1.14 1.35 -3.52
C THR A 36 -1.12 2.61 -4.37
N ARG A 37 -1.13 3.81 -3.74
CA ARG A 37 -1.00 5.08 -4.45
C ARG A 37 0.31 5.16 -5.21
N LYS A 38 1.45 4.90 -4.55
CA LYS A 38 2.79 4.90 -5.18
C LYS A 38 2.87 3.92 -6.34
N PHE A 39 2.31 2.72 -6.16
CA PHE A 39 2.29 1.70 -7.20
C PHE A 39 1.47 2.16 -8.42
N ILE A 40 0.25 2.65 -8.21
CA ILE A 40 -0.60 3.15 -9.30
C ILE A 40 0.05 4.37 -9.96
N SER A 41 0.52 5.35 -9.20
CA SER A 41 1.14 6.57 -9.75
C SER A 41 2.44 6.26 -10.52
N SER A 42 3.25 5.31 -10.07
CA SER A 42 4.48 4.91 -10.79
C SER A 42 4.21 4.05 -12.03
N SER A 43 3.15 3.23 -12.00
CA SER A 43 2.82 2.29 -13.06
C SER A 43 1.94 2.90 -14.16
N TYR A 44 1.02 3.81 -13.83
CA TYR A 44 0.15 4.47 -14.81
C TYR A 44 0.83 5.64 -15.54
N VAL A 45 1.71 6.40 -14.88
CA VAL A 45 2.37 7.54 -15.53
C VAL A 45 3.38 7.10 -16.60
N ARG A 46 4.00 5.92 -16.47
CA ARG A 46 4.93 5.40 -17.49
C ARG A 46 4.25 4.89 -18.75
N ASN A 47 3.04 4.35 -18.65
CA ASN A 47 2.36 3.72 -19.79
C ASN A 47 1.60 4.72 -20.67
N PHE A 48 1.29 5.93 -20.19
CA PHE A 48 0.56 6.95 -20.95
C PHE A 48 1.44 7.95 -21.72
N LYS A 49 2.76 8.00 -21.48
CA LYS A 49 3.70 8.87 -22.21
C LYS A 49 4.30 8.21 -23.47
N ARG A 50 3.78 7.05 -23.89
CA ARG A 50 4.28 6.28 -25.04
C ARG A 50 3.23 6.01 -26.12
N SER A 51 2.19 6.84 -26.20
CA SER A 51 1.27 6.85 -27.33
C SER A 51 1.27 8.18 -28.04
#